data_AF-A0A2W5QQM4-F1
#
_entry.id   AF-A0A2W5QQM4-F1
#
_cell.length_a   1.000
_cell.length_b   1.000
_cell.length_c   1.000
_cell.angle_alpha   90.00
_cell.angle_beta   90.00
_cell.angle_gamma   90.00
#
_symmetry.space_group_name_H-M   'P 1'
#
loop_
_entity.id
_entity.type
_entity.pdbx_description
1 polymer ?
#
loop_
_entity_poly.entity_id
_entity_poly.type
_entity_poly.pdbx_seq_one_letter_code
_entity_poly.pdbx_strand_id
1 'polypeptide(L)' 'MNTPHSHGVAASHDSILARALPITFAALLGVFVLGGVGFSHISAVHNATHDVRHANAFPCH' A
#
# COMPACT_ATOMS: atom_id res chain seq x y z
N MET A 1 31.94 3.01 38.46
CA MET A 1 32.10 2.00 37.39
C MET A 1 30.72 1.66 36.85
N ASN A 2 30.27 2.26 35.74
CA ASN A 2 29.03 1.87 35.06
C ASN A 2 29.34 1.71 33.56
N THR A 3 29.19 0.51 33.03
CA THR A 3 29.39 0.16 31.62
C THR A 3 28.17 0.54 30.77
N PRO A 4 28.32 1.06 29.53
CA PRO A 4 27.19 1.23 28.64
C PRO A 4 26.86 -0.10 27.93
N HIS A 5 25.58 -0.48 27.92
CA HIS A 5 25.07 -1.54 27.03
C HIS A 5 24.81 -0.95 25.65
N SER A 6 25.65 -1.30 24.69
CA SER A 6 25.46 -1.00 23.27
C SER A 6 24.49 -2.01 22.65
N HIS A 7 23.25 -1.57 22.39
CA HIS A 7 22.30 -2.33 21.58
C HIS A 7 22.72 -2.19 20.11
N GLY A 8 23.47 -3.17 19.61
CA GLY A 8 23.82 -3.26 18.19
C GLY A 8 22.57 -3.57 17.38
N VAL A 9 21.99 -2.56 16.75
CA VAL A 9 20.98 -2.74 15.70
C VAL A 9 21.71 -3.28 14.47
N ALA A 10 21.65 -4.60 14.27
CA ALA A 10 22.13 -5.23 13.05
C ALA A 10 21.37 -4.64 11.85
N ALA A 11 22.08 -3.96 10.96
CA ALA A 11 21.50 -3.48 9.71
C ALA A 11 21.18 -4.69 8.82
N SER A 12 19.89 -4.97 8.62
CA SER A 12 19.42 -6.00 7.70
C SER A 12 19.64 -5.57 6.26
N HIS A 13 20.56 -6.27 5.57
CA HIS A 13 20.68 -6.22 4.11
C HIS A 13 19.55 -7.02 3.48
N ASP A 14 18.36 -6.44 3.42
CA ASP A 14 17.32 -6.92 2.51
C ASP A 14 17.79 -6.67 1.07
N SER A 15 17.92 -7.74 0.29
CA SER A 15 18.23 -7.62 -1.13
C SER A 15 17.04 -7.06 -1.91
N ILE A 16 17.29 -6.42 -3.06
CA ILE A 16 16.21 -5.97 -3.95
C ILE A 16 15.33 -7.15 -4.39
N LEU A 17 15.94 -8.34 -4.57
CA LEU A 17 15.22 -9.57 -4.86
C LEU A 17 14.27 -9.99 -3.73
N ALA A 18 14.69 -9.87 -2.47
CA ALA A 18 13.82 -10.15 -1.32
C ALA A 18 12.60 -9.22 -1.27
N ARG A 19 12.74 -7.99 -1.78
CA ARG A 19 11.65 -7.01 -1.88
C ARG A 19 10.82 -7.14 -3.15
N ALA A 20 11.30 -7.83 -4.18
CA ALA A 20 10.59 -7.94 -5.45
C ALA A 20 9.24 -8.63 -5.27
N LEU A 21 9.19 -9.73 -4.50
CA LEU A 21 7.96 -10.49 -4.29
C LEU A 21 6.83 -9.67 -3.62
N PRO A 22 7.04 -9.00 -2.46
CA PRO A 22 5.99 -8.19 -1.85
C PRO A 22 5.61 -6.99 -2.71
N ILE A 23 6.54 -6.37 -3.44
CA ILE A 23 6.25 -5.25 -4.34
C ILE A 23 5.37 -5.71 -5.51
N THR A 24 5.71 -6.82 -6.16
CA THR A 24 4.91 -7.35 -7.27
C THR A 24 3.52 -7.77 -6.79
N PHE A 25 3.42 -8.40 -5.61
CA PHE A 25 2.12 -8.76 -5.05
C PHE A 25 1.26 -7.53 -4.73
N ALA A 26 1.85 -6.50 -4.11
CA ALA A 26 1.16 -5.24 -3.85
C ALA A 26 0.69 -4.55 -5.14
N ALA A 27 1.53 -4.55 -6.19
CA ALA A 27 1.17 -4.00 -7.49
C ALA A 27 0.00 -4.75 -8.15
N LEU A 28 0.05 -6.09 -8.15
CA LEU A 28 -1.03 -6.92 -8.68
C LEU A 28 -2.34 -6.73 -7.90
N LEU A 29 -2.25 -6.65 -6.57
CA LEU A 29 -3.40 -6.36 -5.72
C LEU A 29 -4.00 -4.97 -6.06
N GLY A 30 -3.16 -3.96 -6.23
CA GLY A 30 -3.59 -2.62 -6.65
C GLY A 30 -4.34 -2.68 -7.98
N VAL A 31 -3.75 -3.29 -9.01
CA VAL A 31 -4.38 -3.45 -10.33
C VAL A 31 -5.70 -4.20 -10.23
N PHE A 32 -5.77 -5.27 -9.42
CA PHE A 32 -7.00 -6.03 -9.21
C PHE A 32 -8.10 -5.17 -8.57
N VAL A 33 -7.78 -4.38 -7.55
CA VAL A 33 -8.76 -3.48 -6.90
C VAL A 33 -9.22 -2.40 -7.86
N LEU A 34 -8.30 -1.71 -8.54
CA LEU A 34 -8.61 -0.67 -9.52
C LEU A 34 -9.49 -1.20 -10.66
N GLY A 35 -9.16 -2.37 -11.21
CA GLY A 35 -9.94 -3.01 -12.26
C GLY A 35 -11.29 -3.54 -11.77
N GLY A 36 -11.32 -4.22 -10.63
CA GLY A 36 -12.52 -4.82 -10.07
C GLY A 36 -13.58 -3.79 -9.69
N VAL A 37 -13.16 -2.68 -9.07
CA VAL A 37 -14.09 -1.62 -8.68
C VAL A 37 -14.49 -0.76 -9.89
N GLY A 38 -13.51 -0.40 -10.75
CA GLY A 38 -13.74 0.45 -11.92
C GLY A 38 -14.62 -0.18 -13.00
N PHE A 39 -14.58 -1.50 -13.20
CA PHE A 39 -15.40 -2.21 -14.19
C PHE A 39 -16.52 -3.04 -13.56
N SER A 40 -16.84 -2.82 -12.27
CA SER A 40 -17.90 -3.56 -11.60
C SER A 40 -19.26 -3.29 -12.24
N HIS A 41 -20.03 -4.34 -12.50
CA HIS A 41 -21.43 -4.23 -12.92
C HIS A 41 -22.36 -3.85 -11.74
N ILE A 42 -21.84 -3.85 -10.51
CA ILE A 42 -22.58 -3.43 -9.32
C ILE A 42 -22.41 -1.92 -9.19
N SER A 43 -23.49 -1.17 -9.45
CA SER A 43 -23.46 0.30 -9.44
C SER A 43 -22.93 0.89 -8.14
N ALA A 44 -23.21 0.26 -6.98
CA ALA A 44 -22.68 0.71 -5.69
C ALA A 44 -21.13 0.68 -5.63
N VAL A 45 -20.52 -0.37 -6.18
CA VAL A 45 -19.05 -0.55 -6.17
C VAL A 45 -18.41 0.42 -7.18
N HIS A 46 -18.98 0.55 -8.38
CA HIS A 46 -18.51 1.51 -9.38
C HIS A 46 -18.63 2.96 -8.88
N ASN A 47 -19.75 3.32 -8.26
CA ASN A 47 -19.99 4.65 -7.72
C ASN A 47 -19.01 4.99 -6.58
N ALA A 48 -18.62 4.01 -5.76
CA ALA A 48 -17.61 4.22 -4.73
C ALA A 48 -16.27 4.72 -5.30
N THR A 49 -15.89 4.33 -6.53
CA THR A 49 -14.69 4.89 -7.20
C THR A 49 -14.85 6.36 -7.53
N HIS A 50 -16.04 6.75 -8.02
CA HIS A 50 -16.33 8.15 -8.34
C HIS A 50 -16.40 9.00 -7.06
N ASP A 51 -17.03 8.48 -6.00
CA ASP A 51 -17.14 9.15 -4.70
C ASP A 51 -15.77 9.35 -4.06
N VAL A 52 -14.88 8.35 -4.11
CA VAL A 52 -13.49 8.48 -3.63
C VAL A 52 -12.72 9.50 -4.45
N ARG A 53 -12.91 9.58 -5.77
CA ARG A 53 -12.27 10.61 -6.59
C ARG A 53 -12.76 12.02 -6.21
N HIS A 54 -14.04 12.17 -5.88
CA HIS A 54 -14.59 13.44 -5.38
C HIS A 54 -14.09 13.77 -3.96
N ALA A 55 -13.97 12.77 -3.07
CA ALA A 55 -13.47 12.93 -1.70
C ALA A 55 -11.95 13.17 -1.62
N ASN A 56 -11.16 12.59 -2.53
CA ASN A 56 -9.71 12.79 -2.61
C ASN A 56 -9.31 14.12 -3.27
N ALA A 57 -10.26 14.87 -3.84
CA ALA A 57 -9.97 16.10 -4.55
C ALA A 57 -9.73 17.31 -3.64
N PHE A 58 -10.32 17.40 -2.44
CA PHE A 58 -10.14 18.55 -1.53
C PHE A 58 -10.47 18.20 -0.06
N PRO A 59 -9.92 18.96 0.93
CA PRO A 59 -9.78 18.55 2.32
C PRO A 59 -11.11 18.54 3.08
N CYS A 60 -11.23 17.58 3.98
CA CYS A 60 -12.16 17.64 5.09
C CYS A 60 -11.65 18.65 6.14
N HIS A 61 -12.01 19.92 5.97
CA HIS A 61 -12.26 20.80 7.11
C HIS A 61 -13.76 20.78 7.40
#